data_AF-A0A239CUT1-F1
#
_entry.id   AF-A0A239CUT1-F1
#
_cell.length_a   1.000
_cell.length_b   1.000
_cell.length_c   1.000
_cell.angle_alpha   90.00
_cell.angle_beta   90.00
_cell.angle_gamma   90.00
#
_symmetry.space_group_name_H-M   'P 1'
#
loop_
_entity.id
_entity.type
_entity.pdbx_description
1 polymer ?
#
loop_
_entity_poly.entity_id
_entity_poly.type
_entity_poly.pdbx_seq_one_letter_code
_entity_poly.pdbx_strand_id
1 'polypeptide(L)'
;MILTACAQGRYEPVESAEAPIPATAEEWFKPSDVKYYEAQSPAWNFQHVLENSAYECGRQADMGFILYRQLRSYGSNKRPEENAQALAECQQHAYLRGNEAIARLKQAKVSIKALELSKDLYGKWSAYVSGMSIYSPKNALAATQYETSRRALLAEDKFAQ
;
A
#
# COMPACT_ATOMS: atom_id res chain seq x y z
N MET A 1 -4.41 -52.92 -46.37
CA MET A 1 -3.41 -52.16 -47.16
C MET A 1 -4.15 -50.98 -47.74
N ILE A 2 -3.88 -49.68 -47.53
CA ILE A 2 -2.78 -48.84 -47.01
C ILE A 2 -3.53 -47.57 -46.48
N LEU A 3 -3.54 -47.26 -45.17
CA LEU A 3 -2.77 -46.23 -44.45
C LEU A 3 -2.67 -44.82 -45.07
N THR A 4 -2.77 -43.80 -44.18
CA THR A 4 -2.33 -42.39 -44.25
C THR A 4 -3.20 -41.37 -45.01
N ALA A 5 -3.32 -40.11 -44.59
CA ALA A 5 -3.09 -39.41 -43.31
C ALA A 5 -3.64 -37.99 -43.47
N CYS A 6 -4.14 -37.41 -42.37
CA CYS A 6 -4.55 -36.01 -42.29
C CYS A 6 -3.34 -35.10 -42.57
N ALA A 7 -3.49 -34.17 -43.52
CA ALA A 7 -2.52 -33.11 -43.75
C ALA A 7 -2.48 -32.18 -42.52
N GLN A 8 -1.36 -32.24 -41.77
CA GLN A 8 -1.04 -31.29 -40.72
C GLN A 8 -0.75 -29.93 -41.34
N GLY A 9 -1.51 -28.92 -40.93
CA GLY A 9 -1.19 -27.52 -41.18
C GLY A 9 0.20 -27.21 -40.61
N ARG A 10 1.05 -26.61 -41.46
CA ARG A 10 2.41 -26.22 -41.12
C ARG A 10 2.36 -25.18 -40.00
N TYR A 11 2.99 -25.49 -38.88
CA TYR A 11 3.31 -24.53 -37.83
C TYR A 11 4.41 -23.62 -38.38
N GLU A 12 4.09 -22.36 -38.64
CA GLU A 12 5.13 -21.34 -38.76
C GLU A 12 5.70 -21.08 -37.35
N PRO A 13 7.03 -21.03 -37.18
CA PRO A 13 7.60 -20.67 -35.90
C PRO A 13 7.25 -19.20 -35.64
N VAL A 14 6.43 -18.94 -34.63
CA VAL A 14 6.21 -17.60 -34.10
C VAL A 14 7.58 -17.10 -33.65
N GLU A 15 8.14 -16.18 -34.44
CA GLU A 15 9.30 -15.38 -34.08
C GLU A 15 9.02 -14.82 -32.68
N SER A 16 9.82 -15.23 -31.71
CA SER A 16 9.66 -14.83 -30.32
C SER A 16 9.95 -13.34 -30.25
N ALA A 17 8.93 -12.51 -30.47
CA ALA A 17 8.96 -11.11 -30.13
C ALA A 17 9.35 -11.06 -28.64
N GLU A 18 10.58 -10.62 -28.41
CA GLU A 18 11.11 -10.38 -27.08
C GLU A 18 10.11 -9.47 -26.38
N ALA A 19 9.47 -10.01 -25.34
CA ALA A 19 8.51 -9.25 -24.56
C ALA A 19 9.22 -7.98 -24.07
N PRO A 20 8.57 -6.80 -24.12
CA PRO A 20 9.18 -5.57 -23.64
C PRO A 20 9.72 -5.80 -22.24
N ILE A 21 11.01 -5.50 -22.04
CA ILE A 21 11.66 -5.55 -20.73
C ILE A 21 10.79 -4.70 -19.79
N PRO A 22 10.26 -5.27 -18.69
CA PRO A 22 9.36 -4.53 -17.83
C PRO A 22 10.10 -3.36 -17.18
N ALA A 23 9.45 -2.20 -17.24
CA ALA A 23 9.54 -1.07 -16.34
C ALA A 23 10.54 -1.24 -15.17
N THR A 24 11.59 -0.42 -15.12
CA THR A 24 12.47 -0.32 -13.96
C THR A 24 11.64 -0.03 -12.70
N ALA A 25 12.06 -0.53 -11.54
CA ALA A 25 11.31 -0.47 -10.27
C ALA A 25 10.68 0.91 -9.94
N GLU A 26 11.30 2.00 -10.37
CA GLU A 26 10.82 3.39 -10.24
C GLU A 26 9.45 3.67 -10.90
N GLU A 27 8.97 2.84 -11.84
CA GLU A 27 7.66 3.03 -12.45
C GLU A 27 6.49 2.49 -11.61
N TRP A 28 6.74 1.61 -10.65
CA TRP A 28 5.68 0.83 -9.99
C TRP A 28 5.09 1.50 -8.75
N PHE A 29 5.90 2.27 -8.01
CA PHE A 29 5.44 3.09 -6.90
C PHE A 29 5.82 4.57 -7.11
N LYS A 30 4.81 5.41 -7.32
CA LYS A 30 4.93 6.87 -7.42
C LYS A 30 4.24 7.49 -6.21
N PRO A 31 4.98 7.89 -5.16
CA PRO A 31 4.38 8.48 -3.96
C PRO A 31 3.69 9.80 -4.29
N SER A 32 2.53 10.05 -3.69
CA SER A 32 1.87 11.34 -3.80
C SER A 32 2.55 12.40 -2.94
N ASP A 33 2.43 13.66 -3.36
CA ASP A 33 2.84 14.78 -2.54
C ASP A 33 2.03 14.86 -1.24
N VAL A 34 2.74 15.08 -0.14
CA VAL A 34 2.11 15.31 1.16
C VAL A 34 1.65 16.77 1.23
N LYS A 35 0.34 16.96 1.41
CA LYS A 35 -0.27 18.28 1.59
C LYS A 35 -0.64 18.51 3.05
N TYR A 36 -0.24 19.69 3.55
CA TYR A 36 -0.68 20.22 4.84
C TYR A 36 -1.59 21.42 4.54
N TYR A 37 -2.79 21.41 5.11
CA TYR A 37 -3.79 22.44 4.88
C TYR A 37 -3.85 23.37 6.08
N GLU A 38 -3.59 24.66 5.85
CA GLU A 38 -3.58 25.68 6.91
C GLU A 38 -4.97 25.86 7.56
N ALA A 39 -6.03 25.62 6.80
CA ALA A 39 -7.40 25.67 7.30
C ALA A 39 -7.79 24.47 8.19
N GLN A 40 -6.91 23.47 8.33
CA GLN A 40 -7.15 22.26 9.11
C GLN A 40 -6.27 22.23 10.36
N SER A 41 -6.76 21.58 11.41
CA SER A 41 -6.00 21.44 12.65
C SER A 41 -4.70 20.63 12.43
N PRO A 42 -3.72 20.78 13.33
CA PRO A 42 -2.52 19.95 13.31
C PRO A 42 -2.83 18.44 13.43
N ALA A 43 -3.83 18.08 14.25
CA ALA A 43 -4.24 16.69 14.44
C ALA A 43 -4.91 16.10 13.19
N TRP A 44 -5.75 16.88 12.51
CA TRP A 44 -6.34 16.50 11.23
C TRP A 44 -5.26 16.30 10.17
N ASN A 45 -4.33 17.27 10.04
CA ASN A 45 -3.24 17.17 9.07
C ASN A 45 -2.36 15.93 9.33
N PHE A 46 -2.01 15.66 10.59
CA PHE A 46 -1.29 14.45 10.98
C PHE A 46 -2.03 13.18 10.54
N GLN A 47 -3.32 13.09 10.86
CA GLN A 47 -4.15 11.95 10.48
C GLN A 47 -4.22 11.78 8.96
N HIS A 48 -4.38 12.87 8.22
CA HIS A 48 -4.51 12.87 6.78
C HIS A 48 -3.25 12.31 6.09
N VAL A 49 -2.06 12.67 6.58
CA VAL A 49 -0.80 12.08 6.07
C VAL A 49 -0.81 10.57 6.26
N LEU A 50 -1.18 10.08 7.45
CA LEU A 50 -1.20 8.64 7.73
C LEU A 50 -2.23 7.89 6.86
N GLU A 51 -3.41 8.47 6.67
CA GLU A 51 -4.45 7.90 5.80
C GLU A 51 -4.00 7.80 4.36
N ASN A 52 -3.43 8.87 3.79
CA ASN A 52 -2.96 8.85 2.41
C ASN A 52 -1.89 7.76 2.22
N SER A 53 -0.90 7.69 3.11
CA SER A 53 0.15 6.66 3.02
C SER A 53 -0.39 5.24 3.21
N ALA A 54 -1.35 5.04 4.12
CA ALA A 54 -1.99 3.73 4.30
C ALA A 54 -2.81 3.32 3.06
N TYR A 55 -3.49 4.27 2.43
CA TYR A 55 -4.25 4.05 1.20
C TYR A 55 -3.33 3.65 0.04
N GLU A 56 -2.22 4.37 -0.15
CA GLU A 56 -1.23 4.07 -1.20
C GLU A 56 -0.64 2.66 -1.04
N CYS A 57 -0.20 2.31 0.17
CA CYS A 57 0.37 0.97 0.38
C CYS A 57 -0.71 -0.12 0.33
N GLY A 58 -1.93 0.20 0.75
CA GLY A 58 -3.09 -0.67 0.58
C GLY A 58 -3.34 -1.02 -0.89
N ARG A 59 -3.24 -0.03 -1.79
CA ARG A 59 -3.35 -0.26 -3.24
C ARG A 59 -2.26 -1.20 -3.76
N GLN A 60 -1.00 -1.00 -3.35
CA GLN A 60 0.11 -1.86 -3.79
C GLN A 60 -0.06 -3.30 -3.28
N ALA A 61 -0.47 -3.45 -2.02
CA ALA A 61 -0.76 -4.76 -1.44
C ALA A 61 -1.91 -5.48 -2.16
N ASP A 62 -3.02 -4.78 -2.43
CA ASP A 62 -4.18 -5.35 -3.11
C ASP A 62 -3.84 -5.76 -4.56
N MET A 63 -3.14 -4.89 -5.30
CA MET A 63 -2.68 -5.19 -6.67
C MET A 63 -1.76 -6.42 -6.69
N GLY A 64 -0.76 -6.46 -5.81
CA GLY A 64 0.15 -7.60 -5.71
C GLY A 64 -0.56 -8.89 -5.29
N PHE A 65 -1.52 -8.81 -4.37
CA PHE A 65 -2.31 -9.97 -3.93
C PHE A 65 -3.21 -10.54 -5.02
N ILE A 66 -3.86 -9.67 -5.81
CA ILE A 66 -4.67 -10.09 -6.96
C ILE A 66 -3.80 -10.85 -7.96
N LEU A 67 -2.64 -10.28 -8.33
CA LEU A 67 -1.72 -10.91 -9.27
C LEU A 67 -1.15 -12.23 -8.73
N TYR A 68 -0.74 -12.26 -7.46
CA TYR A 68 -0.28 -13.47 -6.79
C TYR A 68 -1.34 -14.59 -6.87
N ARG A 69 -2.59 -14.27 -6.52
CA ARG A 69 -3.69 -15.23 -6.58
C ARG A 69 -3.95 -15.73 -8.00
N GLN A 70 -3.91 -14.84 -9.00
CA GLN A 70 -4.07 -15.20 -10.41
C GLN A 70 -2.97 -16.18 -10.86
N LEU A 71 -1.69 -15.86 -10.61
CA LEU A 71 -0.57 -16.73 -10.94
C LEU A 71 -0.74 -18.12 -10.33
N ARG A 72 -1.15 -18.20 -9.06
CA ARG A 72 -1.43 -19.48 -8.40
C ARG A 72 -2.59 -20.24 -9.01
N SER A 73 -3.66 -19.55 -9.39
CA SER A 73 -4.82 -20.18 -10.05
C SER A 73 -4.47 -20.77 -11.42
N TYR A 74 -3.47 -20.22 -12.11
CA TYR A 74 -2.93 -20.76 -13.37
C TYR A 74 -1.81 -21.78 -13.17
N GLY A 75 -1.54 -22.24 -11.94
CA GLY A 75 -0.49 -23.22 -11.65
C GLY A 75 0.94 -22.68 -11.75
N SER A 76 1.11 -21.36 -11.86
CA SER A 76 2.43 -20.73 -11.90
C SER A 76 3.08 -20.69 -10.52
N ASN A 77 4.38 -20.94 -10.50
CA ASN A 77 5.24 -20.77 -9.32
C ASN A 77 5.94 -19.41 -9.27
N LYS A 78 5.74 -18.56 -10.29
CA LYS A 78 6.32 -17.22 -10.31
C LYS A 78 5.81 -16.37 -9.15
N ARG A 79 6.69 -15.57 -8.56
CA ARG A 79 6.34 -14.56 -7.55
C ARG A 79 6.29 -13.19 -8.22
N PRO A 80 5.33 -12.32 -7.86
CA PRO A 80 5.28 -10.96 -8.39
C PRO A 80 6.29 -10.07 -7.64
N GLU A 81 7.57 -10.23 -7.96
CA GLU A 81 8.69 -9.57 -7.26
C GLU A 81 8.64 -8.04 -7.38
N GLU A 82 8.28 -7.52 -8.54
CA GLU A 82 8.12 -6.07 -8.76
C GLU A 82 7.04 -5.47 -7.84
N ASN A 83 5.91 -6.16 -7.64
CA ASN A 83 4.88 -5.72 -6.68
C ASN A 83 5.35 -5.85 -5.22
N ALA A 84 6.18 -6.84 -4.92
CA ALA A 84 6.78 -6.98 -3.59
C ALA A 84 7.68 -5.79 -3.28
N GLN A 85 8.51 -5.40 -4.25
CA GLN A 85 9.40 -4.25 -4.15
C GLN A 85 8.60 -2.95 -4.03
N ALA A 86 7.61 -2.73 -4.90
CA ALA A 86 6.76 -1.52 -4.86
C ALA A 86 6.03 -1.37 -3.51
N LEU A 87 5.55 -2.48 -2.92
CA LEU A 87 4.97 -2.45 -1.58
C LEU A 87 6.00 -2.09 -0.51
N ALA A 88 7.21 -2.67 -0.57
CA ALA A 88 8.27 -2.38 0.39
C ALA A 88 8.71 -0.90 0.33
N GLU A 89 8.87 -0.36 -0.89
CA GLU A 89 9.17 1.06 -1.12
C GLU A 89 8.04 1.95 -0.60
N CYS A 90 6.78 1.57 -0.82
CA CYS A 90 5.65 2.28 -0.24
C CYS A 90 5.69 2.29 1.29
N GLN A 91 5.91 1.13 1.92
CA GLN A 91 5.99 1.03 3.38
C GLN A 91 7.12 1.90 3.93
N GLN A 92 8.29 1.90 3.30
CA GLN A 92 9.41 2.76 3.68
C GLN A 92 9.04 4.24 3.55
N HIS A 93 8.45 4.66 2.42
CA HIS A 93 8.01 6.03 2.21
C HIS A 93 6.96 6.46 3.23
N ALA A 94 5.96 5.60 3.47
CA ALA A 94 4.93 5.80 4.48
C ALA A 94 5.54 6.08 5.85
N TYR A 95 6.53 5.28 6.29
CA TYR A 95 7.22 5.49 7.56
C TYR A 95 7.97 6.82 7.64
N LEU A 96 8.64 7.24 6.56
CA LEU A 96 9.28 8.55 6.52
C LEU A 96 8.24 9.67 6.72
N ARG A 97 7.12 9.62 5.99
CA ARG A 97 6.05 10.63 6.10
C ARG A 97 5.36 10.61 7.46
N GLY A 98 5.11 9.42 8.01
CA GLY A 98 4.53 9.28 9.33
C GLY A 98 5.42 9.85 10.44
N ASN A 99 6.74 9.62 10.34
CA ASN A 99 7.72 10.19 11.27
C ASN A 99 7.83 11.72 11.14
N GLU A 100 7.76 12.26 9.92
CA GLU A 100 7.71 13.71 9.68
C GLU A 100 6.42 14.32 10.28
N ALA A 101 5.28 13.66 10.07
CA ALA A 101 3.99 14.13 10.55
C ALA A 101 3.92 14.14 12.09
N ILE A 102 4.42 13.11 12.78
CA ILE A 102 4.45 13.10 14.25
C ILE A 102 5.42 14.16 14.81
N ALA A 103 6.53 14.44 14.12
CA ALA A 103 7.46 15.50 14.51
C ALA A 103 6.79 16.88 14.39
N ARG A 104 6.10 17.15 13.29
CA ARG A 104 5.31 18.38 13.09
C ARG A 104 4.20 18.53 14.13
N LEU A 105 3.48 17.45 14.43
CA LEU A 105 2.43 17.47 15.44
C LEU A 105 2.96 17.85 16.83
N LYS A 106 4.14 17.31 17.22
CA LYS A 106 4.80 17.66 18.48
C LYS A 106 5.18 19.15 18.54
N GLN A 107 5.61 19.72 17.42
CA GLN A 107 5.95 21.15 17.33
C GLN A 107 4.71 22.06 17.41
N ALA A 108 3.55 21.57 16.93
CA ALA A 108 2.30 22.31 16.91
C ALA A 108 1.62 22.46 18.30
N LYS A 109 2.20 21.88 19.36
CA LYS A 109 1.71 22.01 20.76
C LYS A 109 0.22 21.71 20.93
N VAL A 110 -0.25 20.61 20.34
CA VAL A 110 -1.61 20.10 20.56
C VAL A 110 -1.83 19.72 22.03
N SER A 111 -3.10 19.55 22.43
CA SER A 111 -3.43 19.10 23.79
C SER A 111 -2.75 17.77 24.14
N ILE A 112 -2.49 17.53 25.42
CA ILE A 112 -1.87 16.28 25.90
C ILE A 112 -2.70 15.07 25.44
N LYS A 113 -4.03 15.17 25.53
CA LYS A 113 -4.95 14.10 25.11
C LYS A 113 -4.88 13.84 23.60
N ALA A 114 -4.85 14.89 22.77
CA ALA A 114 -4.68 14.75 21.33
C ALA A 114 -3.30 14.14 20.97
N LEU A 115 -2.25 14.48 21.72
CA LEU A 115 -0.91 13.90 21.53
C LEU A 115 -0.89 12.41 21.85
N GLU A 116 -1.51 11.97 22.94
CA GLU A 116 -1.60 10.54 23.29
C GLU A 116 -2.42 9.75 22.25
N LEU A 117 -3.56 10.27 21.83
CA LEU A 117 -4.36 9.66 20.76
C LEU A 117 -3.61 9.58 19.44
N SER A 118 -2.77 10.58 19.14
CA SER A 118 -1.94 10.58 17.93
C SER A 118 -0.82 9.52 17.99
N LYS A 119 -0.24 9.27 19.17
CA LYS A 119 0.72 8.17 19.36
C LYS A 119 0.05 6.80 19.20
N ASP A 120 -1.13 6.61 19.77
CA ASP A 120 -1.90 5.36 19.61
C ASP A 120 -2.28 5.14 18.13
N LEU A 121 -2.75 6.19 17.45
CA LEU A 121 -3.02 6.17 16.01
C LEU A 121 -1.75 5.78 15.22
N TYR A 122 -0.61 6.41 15.51
CA TYR A 122 0.65 6.09 14.85
C TYR A 122 1.06 4.62 15.03
N GLY A 123 0.93 4.10 16.25
CA GLY A 123 1.25 2.70 16.56
C GLY A 123 0.38 1.72 15.77
N LYS A 124 -0.94 1.92 15.76
CA LYS A 124 -1.87 1.06 15.03
C LYS A 124 -1.76 1.21 13.52
N TRP A 125 -1.54 2.42 13.03
CA TRP A 125 -1.24 2.68 11.62
C TRP A 125 0.04 1.97 11.19
N SER A 126 1.11 2.06 11.97
CA SER A 126 2.38 1.39 11.71
C SER A 126 2.22 -0.13 11.65
N ALA A 127 1.49 -0.71 12.60
CA ALA A 127 1.20 -2.15 12.60
C ALA A 127 0.34 -2.57 11.40
N TYR A 128 -0.63 -1.74 11.00
CA TYR A 128 -1.46 -2.00 9.83
C TYR A 128 -0.66 -1.96 8.53
N VAL A 129 0.17 -0.93 8.33
CA VAL A 129 0.99 -0.74 7.12
C VAL A 129 2.07 -1.82 7.00
N SER A 130 2.82 -2.12 8.06
CA SER A 130 3.80 -3.23 8.05
C SER A 130 3.17 -4.61 7.87
N GLY A 131 1.94 -4.80 8.33
CA GLY A 131 1.20 -6.04 8.16
C GLY A 131 0.66 -6.27 6.75
N MET A 132 0.79 -5.30 5.83
CA MET A 132 0.39 -5.46 4.44
C MET A 132 1.35 -6.40 3.70
N SER A 133 0.78 -7.21 2.82
CA SER A 133 1.51 -8.22 2.06
C SER A 133 0.84 -8.45 0.71
N ILE A 134 1.63 -8.79 -0.30
CA ILE A 134 1.11 -9.25 -1.59
C ILE A 134 0.73 -10.73 -1.58
N TYR A 135 1.02 -11.46 -0.50
CA TYR A 135 0.81 -12.90 -0.42
C TYR A 135 -0.43 -13.29 0.40
N SER A 136 -1.02 -12.34 1.11
CA SER A 136 -2.18 -12.55 1.97
C SER A 136 -3.10 -11.34 1.95
N PRO A 137 -4.41 -11.52 2.20
CA PRO A 137 -5.31 -10.40 2.42
C PRO A 137 -4.83 -9.49 3.56
N LYS A 138 -5.21 -8.20 3.50
CA LYS A 138 -4.93 -7.24 4.56
C LYS A 138 -5.56 -7.69 5.89
N ASN A 139 -4.84 -7.46 6.98
CA ASN A 139 -5.31 -7.83 8.32
C ASN A 139 -6.50 -6.95 8.75
N ALA A 140 -7.71 -7.53 8.74
CA ALA A 140 -8.95 -6.84 9.07
C ALA A 140 -8.99 -6.31 10.51
N LEU A 141 -8.37 -7.01 11.45
CA LEU A 141 -8.28 -6.56 12.85
C LEU A 141 -7.39 -5.32 12.96
N ALA A 142 -6.21 -5.35 12.35
CA ALA A 142 -5.30 -4.21 12.34
C ALA A 142 -5.93 -2.99 11.65
N ALA A 143 -6.63 -3.20 10.53
CA ALA A 143 -7.39 -2.15 9.85
C ALA A 143 -8.45 -1.53 10.77
N THR A 144 -9.23 -2.35 11.47
CA THR A 144 -10.27 -1.88 12.41
C THR A 144 -9.67 -1.11 13.59
N GLN A 145 -8.55 -1.57 14.13
CA GLN A 145 -7.85 -0.88 15.22
C GLN A 145 -7.33 0.49 14.76
N TYR A 146 -6.68 0.56 13.60
CA TYR A 146 -6.25 1.80 12.97
C TYR A 146 -7.42 2.78 12.79
N GLU A 147 -8.51 2.33 12.18
CA GLU A 147 -9.72 3.14 11.96
C GLU A 147 -10.35 3.66 13.24
N THR A 148 -10.38 2.83 14.28
CA THR A 148 -10.91 3.21 15.59
C THR A 148 -10.08 4.33 16.22
N SER A 149 -8.76 4.21 16.22
CA SER A 149 -7.87 5.25 16.75
C SER A 149 -7.91 6.53 15.94
N ARG A 150 -8.08 6.41 14.62
CA ARG A 150 -8.26 7.55 13.72
C ARG A 150 -9.49 8.37 14.12
N ARG A 151 -10.62 7.69 14.32
CA ARG A 151 -11.87 8.32 14.76
C ARG A 151 -11.75 8.92 16.16
N ALA A 152 -11.04 8.25 17.07
CA ALA A 152 -10.80 8.78 18.41
C ALA A 152 -10.04 10.11 18.38
N LEU A 153 -8.97 10.22 17.58
CA LEU A 153 -8.23 11.47 17.41
C LEU A 153 -9.11 12.57 16.80
N LEU A 154 -9.84 12.29 15.72
CA LEU A 154 -10.70 13.28 15.07
C LEU A 154 -11.87 13.72 15.95
N ALA A 155 -12.37 12.85 16.82
CA ALA A 155 -13.39 13.21 17.80
C ALA A 155 -12.80 14.17 18.85
N GLU A 156 -11.62 13.86 19.41
CA GLU A 156 -10.94 14.75 20.35
C GLU A 156 -10.65 16.11 19.72
N ASP A 157 -10.13 16.13 18.50
CA ASP A 157 -9.81 17.37 17.78
C ASP A 157 -11.04 18.27 17.60
N LYS A 158 -12.20 17.69 17.29
CA LYS A 158 -13.47 18.44 17.20
C LYS A 158 -13.95 19.03 18.52
N PHE A 159 -13.63 18.39 19.65
CA PHE A 159 -14.00 18.90 20.98
C PHE A 159 -12.98 19.89 21.55
N ALA A 160 -11.76 19.89 21.02
CA ALA A 160 -10.67 20.76 21.44
C ALA A 160 -10.57 22.08 20.65
N GLN A 161 -11.31 22.18 19.54
CA GLN A 161 -11.51 23.41 18.74
C GLN A 161 -12.64 24.27 19.32
#